data_AF-A0A3D4YKA1-F1
#
_entry.id   AF-A0A3D4YKA1-F1
#
_cell.length_a   1.000
_cell.length_b   1.000
_cell.length_c   1.000
_cell.angle_alpha   90.00
_cell.angle_beta   90.00
_cell.angle_gamma   90.00
#
_symmetry.space_group_name_H-M   'P 1'
#
loop_
_entity.id
_entity.type
_entity.pdbx_description
1 polymer ?
#
loop_
_entity_poly.entity_id
_entity_poly.type
_entity_poly.pdbx_seq_one_letter_code
_entity_poly.pdbx_strand_id
1 'polypeptide(L)'
;MKKSLLLIVLGILVVFVMPMQIWANSAEPPSLVILVNDPPEDLSIVLISDEEMPEATVRKVAWEGYYAFYSRDLEKEGRYVFQVSTGQDQFEWSPDEALQGYNNVYTLNVSEQVFTPGLYPLRTALLVSIRVALTLLIEGLVFLLFRFREKRSWMVFLAVNLITQGVLNIWLSNGGSLMPSYLLIALVIGEVFVFGAEMIALPLLIKEHKKSRILVFAIVANLASLVVGGYIISVLPV
;
A
#
# COMPACT_ATOMS: atom_id res chain seq x y z
N MET A 1 2.80 -9.05 -36.04
CA MET A 1 3.55 -8.45 -34.91
C MET A 1 3.50 -6.92 -34.87
N LYS A 2 3.81 -6.17 -35.94
CA LYS A 2 3.81 -4.69 -35.89
C LYS A 2 2.45 -4.04 -35.58
N LYS A 3 1.33 -4.56 -36.11
CA LYS A 3 -0.01 -3.97 -35.90
C LYS A 3 -0.55 -4.16 -34.47
N SER A 4 -0.37 -5.33 -33.89
CA SER A 4 -0.76 -5.60 -32.49
C SER A 4 0.07 -4.79 -31.48
N LEU A 5 1.36 -4.58 -31.76
CA LEU A 5 2.22 -3.72 -30.94
C LEU A 5 1.77 -2.25 -30.99
N LEU A 6 1.42 -1.76 -32.19
CA LEU A 6 0.89 -0.40 -32.38
C LEU A 6 -0.41 -0.19 -31.61
N LEU A 7 -1.31 -1.18 -31.63
CA LEU A 7 -2.59 -1.13 -30.91
C LEU A 7 -2.41 -1.08 -29.39
N ILE A 8 -1.42 -1.82 -28.85
CA ILE A 8 -1.10 -1.80 -27.42
C ILE A 8 -0.54 -0.43 -27.02
N VAL A 9 0.41 0.11 -27.79
CA VAL A 9 0.99 1.44 -27.53
C VAL A 9 -0.07 2.54 -27.65
N LEU A 10 -0.98 2.45 -28.63
CA LEU A 10 -2.06 3.41 -28.80
C LEU A 10 -3.07 3.33 -27.66
N GLY A 11 -3.42 2.12 -27.20
CA GLY A 11 -4.30 1.92 -26.05
C GLY A 11 -3.73 2.51 -24.77
N ILE A 12 -2.44 2.32 -24.52
CA ILE A 12 -1.70 2.93 -23.41
C ILE A 12 -1.75 4.47 -23.49
N LEU A 13 -1.51 5.03 -24.66
CA LEU A 13 -1.47 6.48 -24.85
C LEU A 13 -2.84 7.14 -24.62
N VAL A 14 -3.93 6.45 -24.96
CA VAL A 14 -5.30 6.91 -24.70
C VAL A 14 -5.60 6.99 -23.19
N VAL A 15 -5.07 6.06 -22.38
CA VAL A 15 -5.24 6.09 -20.91
C VAL A 15 -4.58 7.32 -20.28
N PHE A 16 -3.45 7.79 -20.82
CA PHE A 16 -2.74 8.98 -20.32
C PHE A 16 -3.43 10.31 -20.63
N VAL A 17 -4.30 10.37 -21.65
CA VAL A 17 -4.98 11.61 -22.08
C VAL A 17 -6.35 11.76 -21.41
N MET A 18 -6.82 10.74 -20.69
CA MET A 18 -8.08 10.80 -19.95
C MET A 18 -7.93 11.77 -18.76
N PRO A 19 -8.78 12.79 -18.64
CA PRO A 19 -8.71 13.74 -17.53
C PRO A 19 -9.05 13.01 -16.22
N MET A 20 -8.04 12.85 -15.36
CA MET A 20 -8.26 12.40 -13.99
C MET A 20 -8.70 13.58 -13.13
N GLN A 21 -9.89 13.48 -12.54
CA GLN A 21 -10.32 14.42 -11.51
C GLN A 21 -9.51 14.15 -10.24
N ILE A 22 -8.67 15.12 -9.85
CA ILE A 22 -7.88 15.06 -8.61
C ILE A 22 -8.64 15.84 -7.55
N TRP A 23 -9.23 15.13 -6.58
CA TRP A 23 -9.84 15.73 -5.40
C TRP A 23 -8.74 15.97 -4.36
N ALA A 24 -8.23 17.19 -4.28
CA ALA A 24 -7.12 17.58 -3.40
C ALA A 24 -7.60 18.03 -2.00
N ASN A 25 -8.67 17.43 -1.47
CA ASN A 25 -9.11 17.74 -0.11
C ASN A 25 -8.32 16.84 0.86
N SER A 26 -7.31 17.42 1.53
CA SER A 26 -6.60 16.72 2.59
C SER A 26 -7.51 16.66 3.81
N ALA A 27 -8.09 15.49 4.06
CA ALA A 27 -8.75 15.21 5.32
C ALA A 27 -7.75 15.37 6.47
N GLU A 28 -8.23 15.79 7.64
CA GLU A 28 -7.44 15.82 8.87
C GLU A 28 -6.81 14.44 9.13
N PRO A 29 -5.51 14.35 9.47
CA PRO A 29 -4.92 13.06 9.82
C PRO A 29 -5.52 12.57 11.16
N PRO A 30 -5.95 11.29 11.26
CA PRO A 30 -6.36 10.74 12.55
C PRO A 30 -5.27 10.84 13.60
N SER A 31 -5.68 11.14 14.83
CA SER A 31 -4.81 11.22 15.99
C SER A 31 -4.54 9.84 16.58
N LEU A 32 -5.54 8.95 16.55
CA LEU A 32 -5.43 7.55 16.96
C LEU A 32 -6.03 6.63 15.91
N VAL A 33 -5.33 5.56 15.58
CA VAL A 33 -5.83 4.47 14.73
C VAL A 33 -5.67 3.15 15.48
N ILE A 34 -6.78 2.46 15.68
CA ILE A 34 -6.81 1.09 16.20
C ILE A 34 -7.02 0.16 15.00
N LEU A 35 -6.04 -0.71 14.78
CA LEU A 35 -6.04 -1.74 13.74
C LEU A 35 -6.58 -3.04 14.28
N VAL A 36 -7.55 -3.62 13.57
CA VAL A 36 -8.15 -4.91 13.91
C VAL A 36 -8.01 -5.82 12.71
N ASN A 37 -7.44 -7.00 12.92
CA ASN A 37 -7.32 -8.02 11.89
C ASN A 37 -8.59 -8.88 11.90
N ASP A 38 -9.20 -9.03 10.74
CA ASP A 38 -10.47 -9.72 10.52
C ASP A 38 -11.56 -9.30 11.54
N PRO A 39 -11.94 -8.00 11.57
CA PRO A 39 -12.86 -7.49 12.57
C PRO A 39 -14.25 -8.13 12.41
N PRO A 40 -14.89 -8.56 13.51
CA PRO A 40 -16.31 -8.92 13.51
C PRO A 40 -17.18 -7.83 12.87
N GLU A 41 -18.31 -8.23 12.28
CA GLU A 41 -19.19 -7.28 11.58
C GLU A 41 -19.79 -6.23 12.54
N ASP A 42 -20.02 -6.63 13.79
CA ASP A 42 -20.64 -5.87 14.87
C ASP A 42 -19.63 -5.22 15.83
N LEU A 43 -18.33 -5.26 15.51
CA LEU A 43 -17.30 -4.62 16.32
C LEU A 43 -17.41 -3.08 16.23
N SER A 44 -17.69 -2.45 17.37
CA SER A 44 -17.63 -0.99 17.54
C SER A 44 -16.63 -0.60 18.62
N ILE A 45 -16.00 0.56 18.42
CA ILE A 45 -15.08 1.16 19.38
C ILE A 45 -15.53 2.60 19.61
N VAL A 46 -15.80 2.93 20.86
CA VAL A 46 -16.34 4.23 21.27
C VAL A 46 -15.41 4.83 22.32
N LEU A 47 -15.14 6.13 22.21
CA LEU A 47 -14.44 6.84 23.27
C LEU A 47 -15.46 7.24 24.35
N ILE A 48 -15.20 6.84 25.59
CA ILE A 48 -15.98 7.29 26.74
C ILE A 48 -15.47 8.69 27.11
N SER A 49 -16.30 9.71 26.89
CA SER A 49 -16.10 11.07 27.44
C SER A 49 -17.38 11.53 28.18
N ASP A 50 -17.21 12.50 29.08
CA ASP A 50 -18.25 12.99 29.99
C ASP A 50 -19.41 13.70 29.26
N GLU A 51 -19.16 14.27 28.07
CA GLU A 51 -20.15 15.05 27.30
C GLU A 51 -20.67 14.33 26.05
N GLU A 52 -19.78 13.70 25.28
CA GLU A 52 -20.13 12.98 24.04
C GLU A 52 -19.39 11.63 23.98
N MET A 53 -20.02 10.63 23.36
CA MET A 53 -19.41 9.31 23.13
C MET A 53 -19.10 9.17 21.63
N PRO A 54 -18.01 9.77 21.12
CA PRO A 54 -17.71 9.70 19.70
C PRO A 54 -17.36 8.26 19.32
N GLU A 55 -18.05 7.75 18.30
CA GLU A 55 -17.78 6.45 17.72
C GLU A 55 -16.63 6.55 16.71
N ALA A 56 -15.78 5.52 16.67
CA ALA A 56 -14.67 5.46 15.73
C ALA A 56 -15.15 5.55 14.27
N THR A 57 -14.44 6.34 13.47
CA THR A 57 -14.63 6.29 12.02
C THR A 57 -14.04 4.99 11.48
N VAL A 58 -14.89 4.09 10.99
CA VAL A 58 -14.48 2.76 10.53
C VAL A 58 -14.20 2.74 9.04
N ARG A 59 -13.03 2.25 8.66
CA ARG A 59 -12.70 1.90 7.28
C ARG A 59 -12.23 0.45 7.23
N LYS A 60 -12.97 -0.42 6.54
CA LYS A 60 -12.56 -1.82 6.30
C LYS A 60 -11.87 -1.92 4.94
N VAL A 61 -10.67 -2.49 4.89
CA VAL A 61 -9.90 -2.74 3.66
C VAL A 61 -9.33 -4.15 3.70
N ALA A 62 -9.75 -4.97 2.75
CA ALA A 62 -9.46 -6.40 2.70
C ALA A 62 -9.75 -7.11 4.04
N TRP A 63 -8.71 -7.48 4.79
CA TRP A 63 -8.80 -8.16 6.09
C TRP A 63 -8.53 -7.23 7.28
N GLU A 64 -8.30 -5.93 7.07
CA GLU A 64 -8.01 -4.98 8.16
C GLU A 64 -9.16 -3.99 8.35
N GLY A 65 -9.58 -3.81 9.61
CA GLY A 65 -10.43 -2.73 10.06
C GLY A 65 -9.60 -1.61 10.68
N TYR A 66 -9.76 -0.40 10.16
CA TYR A 66 -9.16 0.81 10.69
C TYR A 66 -10.23 1.57 11.48
N TYR A 67 -10.05 1.65 12.79
CA TYR A 67 -10.92 2.39 13.71
C TYR A 67 -10.21 3.68 14.11
N ALA A 68 -10.62 4.79 13.51
CA ALA A 68 -9.90 6.06 13.60
C ALA A 68 -10.63 7.09 14.49
N PHE A 69 -9.86 7.79 15.31
CA PHE A 69 -10.28 8.95 16.11
C PHE A 69 -9.45 10.17 15.72
N TYR A 70 -10.09 11.33 15.63
CA TYR A 70 -9.49 12.58 15.18
C TYR A 70 -9.21 13.53 16.35
N SER A 71 -8.43 14.59 16.12
CA SER A 71 -8.07 15.52 17.20
C SER A 71 -9.28 16.25 17.77
N ARG A 72 -10.35 16.40 16.97
CA ARG A 72 -11.64 16.94 17.41
C ARG A 72 -12.37 16.03 18.42
N ASP A 73 -12.08 14.73 18.39
CA ASP A 73 -12.73 13.73 19.24
C ASP A 73 -11.92 13.51 20.54
N LEU A 74 -10.68 14.02 20.60
CA LEU A 74 -9.74 13.79 21.71
C LEU A 74 -9.45 15.09 22.47
N GLU A 75 -9.79 15.13 23.77
CA GLU A 75 -9.45 16.25 24.65
C GLU A 75 -7.96 16.31 25.00
N LYS A 76 -7.31 17.46 24.78
CA LYS A 76 -5.85 17.66 24.84
C LYS A 76 -5.10 17.11 26.07
N GLU A 77 -5.75 16.87 27.21
CA GLU A 77 -5.10 16.47 28.46
C GLU A 77 -5.82 15.33 29.22
N GLY A 78 -6.74 14.61 28.58
CA GLY A 78 -7.56 13.56 29.22
C GLY A 78 -6.89 12.19 29.33
N ARG A 79 -7.27 11.40 30.35
CA ARG A 79 -7.14 9.93 30.27
C ARG A 79 -8.26 9.41 29.40
N TYR A 80 -7.91 8.84 28.26
CA TYR A 80 -8.88 8.28 27.34
C TYR A 80 -9.25 6.85 27.75
N VAL A 81 -10.54 6.55 27.78
CA VAL A 81 -11.06 5.19 27.95
C VAL A 81 -11.86 4.84 26.70
N PHE A 82 -11.44 3.78 26.03
CA PHE A 82 -12.10 3.26 24.84
C PHE A 82 -12.91 2.02 25.24
N GLN A 83 -14.21 2.06 24.94
CA GLN A 83 -15.07 0.90 25.07
C GLN A 83 -15.08 0.14 23.76
N VAL A 84 -14.74 -1.14 23.81
CA VAL A 84 -14.85 -2.07 22.70
C VAL A 84 -16.10 -2.93 22.92
N SER A 85 -17.00 -2.93 21.95
CA SER A 85 -18.21 -3.75 21.98
C SER A 85 -18.20 -4.74 20.83
N THR A 86 -18.49 -6.01 21.12
CA THR A 86 -18.65 -7.08 20.12
C THR A 86 -19.78 -7.99 20.57
N GLY A 87 -20.95 -7.87 19.94
CA GLY A 87 -22.14 -8.63 20.31
C GLY A 87 -22.59 -8.39 21.76
N GLN A 88 -22.36 -9.38 22.62
CA GLN A 88 -22.69 -9.33 24.05
C GLN A 88 -21.49 -8.96 24.93
N ASP A 89 -20.27 -9.02 24.38
CA ASP A 89 -19.05 -8.77 25.13
C ASP A 89 -18.68 -7.29 25.03
N GLN A 90 -18.35 -6.71 26.18
CA GLN A 90 -17.87 -5.34 26.30
C GLN A 90 -16.66 -5.31 27.21
N PHE A 91 -15.62 -4.59 26.80
CA PHE A 91 -14.46 -4.33 27.64
C PHE A 91 -13.94 -2.93 27.40
N GLU A 92 -13.28 -2.39 28.42
CA GLU A 92 -12.71 -1.07 28.39
C GLU A 92 -11.19 -1.17 28.32
N TRP A 93 -10.59 -0.23 27.60
CA TRP A 93 -9.16 -0.10 27.49
C TRP A 93 -8.75 1.36 27.61
N SER A 94 -7.67 1.59 28.34
CA SER A 94 -7.00 2.89 28.43
C SER A 94 -5.54 2.75 28.01
N PRO A 95 -5.00 3.65 27.18
CA PRO A 95 -3.57 3.68 26.89
C PRO A 95 -2.73 3.85 28.17
N ASP A 96 -1.68 3.04 28.33
CA ASP A 96 -0.75 3.16 29.46
C ASP A 96 0.10 4.45 29.39
N GLU A 97 0.37 4.91 28.17
CA GLU A 97 1.10 6.14 27.88
C GLU A 97 0.15 7.21 27.33
N ALA A 98 0.46 8.48 27.60
CA ALA A 98 -0.29 9.59 27.01
C ALA A 98 -0.22 9.53 25.49
N LEU A 99 -1.38 9.59 24.82
CA LEU A 99 -1.44 9.67 23.37
C LEU A 99 -0.65 10.90 22.90
N GLN A 100 0.25 10.71 21.94
CA GLN A 100 0.92 11.83 21.28
C GLN A 100 -0.09 12.57 20.39
N GLY A 101 0.21 13.80 19.95
CA GLY A 101 -0.77 14.58 19.18
C GLY A 101 -1.31 13.89 17.92
N TYR A 102 -0.43 13.21 17.16
CA TYR A 102 -0.77 12.47 15.93
C TYR A 102 -0.01 11.16 15.84
N ASN A 103 -0.49 10.25 14.98
CA ASN A 103 0.14 8.96 14.63
C ASN A 103 0.21 7.92 15.76
N ASN A 104 -0.70 7.96 16.73
CA ASN A 104 -0.83 6.84 17.66
C ASN A 104 -1.47 5.67 16.92
N VAL A 105 -0.77 4.54 16.90
CA VAL A 105 -1.28 3.31 16.27
C VAL A 105 -1.22 2.19 17.28
N TYR A 106 -2.35 1.51 17.43
CA TYR A 106 -2.48 0.31 18.24
C TYR A 106 -3.09 -0.79 17.39
N THR A 107 -2.71 -2.02 17.71
CA THR A 107 -3.32 -3.23 17.18
C THR A 107 -4.16 -3.87 18.27
N LEU A 108 -5.40 -4.23 17.94
CA LEU A 108 -6.32 -4.89 18.85
C LEU A 108 -6.47 -6.36 18.45
N ASN A 109 -6.18 -7.25 19.39
CA ASN A 109 -6.58 -8.65 19.32
C ASN A 109 -7.90 -8.83 20.07
N VAL A 110 -9.01 -8.94 19.34
CA VAL A 110 -10.36 -9.07 19.93
C VAL A 110 -10.49 -10.33 20.79
N SER A 111 -9.89 -11.45 20.36
CA SER A 111 -9.96 -12.73 21.07
C SER A 111 -9.23 -12.73 22.40
N GLU A 112 -8.11 -12.00 22.49
CA GLU A 112 -7.30 -11.89 23.70
C GLU A 112 -7.63 -10.65 24.53
N GLN A 113 -8.42 -9.71 23.99
CA GLN A 113 -8.72 -8.39 24.57
C GLN A 113 -7.44 -7.58 24.86
N VAL A 114 -6.40 -7.77 24.04
CA VAL A 114 -5.09 -7.12 24.22
C VAL A 114 -4.89 -6.04 23.15
N PHE A 115 -4.44 -4.88 23.60
CA PHE A 115 -3.94 -3.80 22.76
C PHE A 115 -2.42 -3.79 22.74
N THR A 116 -1.84 -3.84 21.54
CA THR A 116 -0.39 -3.76 21.34
C THR A 116 -0.02 -2.48 20.60
N PRO A 117 0.92 -1.67 21.12
CA PRO A 117 1.39 -0.49 20.40
C PRO A 117 2.04 -0.87 19.06
N GLY A 118 1.73 -0.11 18.01
CA GLY A 118 2.29 -0.26 16.67
C GLY A 118 1.49 -1.17 15.73
N LEU A 119 2.14 -1.53 14.60
CA LEU A 119 1.60 -2.38 13.53
C LEU A 119 1.88 -3.87 13.80
N TYR A 120 1.14 -4.76 13.11
CA TYR A 120 1.44 -6.20 13.18
C TYR A 120 2.88 -6.49 12.68
N PRO A 121 3.66 -7.33 13.39
CA PRO A 121 5.07 -7.57 13.07
C PRO A 121 5.32 -8.06 11.63
N LEU A 122 4.39 -8.84 11.07
CA LEU A 122 4.53 -9.43 9.73
C LEU A 122 3.75 -8.70 8.64
N ARG A 123 2.94 -7.69 8.97
CA ARG A 123 2.10 -6.96 8.00
C ARG A 123 2.95 -6.32 6.92
N THR A 124 3.98 -5.57 7.29
CA THR A 124 4.87 -4.90 6.34
C THR A 124 5.54 -5.91 5.41
N ALA A 125 6.07 -7.01 5.95
CA ALA A 125 6.72 -8.05 5.16
C ALA A 125 5.73 -8.73 4.19
N LEU A 126 4.51 -9.01 4.64
CA LEU A 126 3.45 -9.62 3.82
C LEU A 126 3.04 -8.68 2.66
N LEU A 127 2.74 -7.42 2.95
CA LEU A 127 2.32 -6.43 1.96
C LEU A 127 3.42 -6.17 0.92
N VAL A 128 4.67 -6.06 1.36
CA VAL A 128 5.83 -5.95 0.47
C VAL A 128 5.95 -7.20 -0.41
N SER A 129 5.81 -8.39 0.16
CA SER A 129 5.90 -9.66 -0.58
C SER A 129 4.81 -9.80 -1.63
N ILE A 130 3.56 -9.44 -1.29
CA ILE A 130 2.43 -9.44 -2.23
C ILE A 130 2.71 -8.46 -3.38
N ARG A 131 3.15 -7.24 -3.09
CA ARG A 131 3.48 -6.24 -4.11
C ARG A 131 4.58 -6.73 -5.06
N VAL A 132 5.66 -7.27 -4.51
CA VAL A 132 6.78 -7.78 -5.30
C VAL A 132 6.34 -8.96 -6.17
N ALA A 133 5.61 -9.92 -5.59
CA ALA A 133 5.11 -11.08 -6.32
C ALA A 133 4.18 -10.69 -7.47
N LEU A 134 3.26 -9.76 -7.24
CA LEU A 134 2.34 -9.27 -8.27
C LEU A 134 3.08 -8.56 -9.40
N THR A 135 4.06 -7.72 -9.06
CA THR A 135 4.84 -7.01 -10.07
C THR A 135 5.64 -7.99 -10.92
N LEU A 136 6.37 -8.90 -10.28
CA LEU A 136 7.11 -9.95 -10.98
C LEU A 136 6.20 -10.82 -11.87
N LEU A 137 4.97 -11.10 -11.43
CA LEU A 137 4.00 -11.85 -12.21
C LEU A 137 3.56 -11.06 -13.44
N ILE A 138 3.18 -9.79 -13.29
CA ILE A 138 2.74 -8.94 -14.40
C ILE A 138 3.87 -8.73 -15.40
N GLU A 139 5.04 -8.30 -14.92
CA GLU A 139 6.18 -8.04 -15.77
C GLU A 139 6.71 -9.32 -16.41
N GLY A 140 6.70 -10.45 -15.69
CA GLY A 140 7.04 -11.77 -16.21
C GLY A 140 6.08 -12.23 -17.31
N LEU A 141 4.78 -11.96 -17.19
CA LEU A 141 3.80 -12.20 -18.26
C LEU A 141 4.10 -11.33 -19.48
N VAL A 142 4.40 -10.04 -19.29
CA VAL A 142 4.82 -9.17 -20.39
C VAL A 142 6.13 -9.68 -21.02
N PHE A 143 7.07 -10.16 -20.22
CA PHE A 143 8.34 -10.71 -20.68
C PHE A 143 8.14 -11.94 -21.56
N LEU A 144 7.21 -12.83 -21.17
CA LEU A 144 6.76 -13.97 -21.99
C LEU A 144 6.08 -13.52 -23.29
N LEU A 145 5.19 -12.52 -23.24
CA LEU A 145 4.51 -11.98 -24.42
C LEU A 145 5.50 -11.36 -25.43
N PHE A 146 6.55 -10.73 -24.91
CA PHE A 146 7.67 -10.24 -25.71
C PHE A 146 8.63 -11.35 -26.17
N ARG A 147 8.32 -12.62 -25.88
CA ARG A 147 9.03 -13.83 -26.34
C ARG A 147 10.48 -13.95 -25.83
N PHE A 148 10.80 -13.38 -24.67
CA PHE A 148 12.07 -13.66 -24.01
C PHE A 148 12.04 -15.08 -23.43
N ARG A 149 12.93 -15.94 -23.92
CA ARG A 149 12.98 -17.38 -23.58
C ARG A 149 14.32 -17.82 -23.04
N GLU A 150 15.35 -16.98 -23.15
CA GLU A 150 16.68 -17.32 -22.66
C GLU A 150 16.72 -17.30 -21.13
N LYS A 151 17.20 -18.38 -20.51
CA LYS A 151 17.33 -18.49 -19.04
C LYS A 151 18.15 -17.34 -18.46
N ARG A 152 19.17 -16.88 -19.19
CA ARG A 152 20.00 -15.73 -18.79
C ARG A 152 19.19 -14.44 -18.72
N SER A 153 18.36 -14.16 -19.72
CA SER A 153 17.48 -12.98 -19.74
C SER A 153 16.48 -13.00 -18.59
N TRP A 154 15.93 -14.18 -18.25
CA TRP A 154 15.06 -14.37 -17.09
C TRP A 154 15.77 -14.11 -15.76
N MET A 155 16.99 -14.61 -15.57
CA MET A 155 17.76 -14.34 -14.36
C MET A 155 18.07 -12.84 -14.21
N VAL A 156 18.45 -12.17 -15.30
CA VAL A 156 18.71 -10.73 -15.30
C VAL A 156 17.43 -9.95 -14.97
N PHE A 157 16.32 -10.28 -15.61
CA PHE A 157 15.01 -9.66 -15.34
C PHE A 157 14.63 -9.78 -13.86
N LEU A 158 14.62 -11.02 -13.33
CA LEU A 158 14.26 -11.27 -11.93
C LEU A 158 15.20 -10.54 -10.96
N ALA A 159 16.51 -10.54 -11.22
CA ALA A 159 17.48 -9.87 -10.35
C ALA A 159 17.29 -8.35 -10.35
N VAL A 160 17.10 -7.74 -11.52
CA VAL A 160 16.90 -6.29 -11.63
C VAL A 160 15.62 -5.89 -10.91
N ASN A 161 14.49 -6.53 -11.20
CA ASN A 161 13.21 -6.27 -10.54
C ASN A 161 13.29 -6.46 -9.01
N LEU A 162 13.89 -7.57 -8.54
CA LEU A 162 13.98 -7.81 -7.09
C LEU A 162 14.84 -6.77 -6.38
N ILE A 163 15.93 -6.32 -7.02
CA ILE A 163 16.80 -5.27 -6.47
C ILE A 163 16.07 -3.92 -6.46
N THR A 164 15.48 -3.51 -7.58
CA THR A 164 14.79 -2.21 -7.69
C THR A 164 13.62 -2.12 -6.73
N GLN A 165 12.80 -3.18 -6.67
CA GLN A 165 11.68 -3.23 -5.73
C GLN A 165 12.12 -3.39 -4.27
N GLY A 166 13.18 -4.14 -4.01
CA GLY A 166 13.75 -4.25 -2.66
C GLY A 166 14.19 -2.88 -2.12
N VAL A 167 14.92 -2.12 -2.94
CA VAL A 167 15.36 -0.76 -2.59
C VAL A 167 14.16 0.16 -2.36
N LEU A 168 13.15 0.13 -3.23
CA LEU A 168 11.93 0.92 -3.08
C LEU A 168 11.20 0.62 -1.75
N ASN A 169 11.00 -0.66 -1.42
CA ASN A 169 10.28 -1.03 -0.20
C ASN A 169 11.08 -0.71 1.07
N ILE A 170 12.41 -0.81 1.05
CA ILE A 170 13.27 -0.34 2.17
C ILE A 170 13.12 1.17 2.35
N TRP A 171 13.15 1.93 1.25
CA TRP A 171 12.99 3.38 1.30
C TRP A 171 11.64 3.80 1.89
N LEU A 172 10.55 3.12 1.47
CA LEU A 172 9.21 3.36 1.99
C LEU A 172 9.07 2.99 3.47
N SER A 173 9.71 1.90 3.91
CA SER A 173 9.68 1.45 5.32
C SER A 173 10.37 2.45 6.25
N ASN A 174 11.38 3.18 5.76
CA ASN A 174 12.08 4.22 6.52
C ASN A 174 11.39 5.59 6.46
N GLY A 175 10.34 5.74 5.63
CA GLY A 175 9.69 7.02 5.35
C GLY A 175 8.78 7.57 6.47
N GLY A 176 8.58 6.84 7.57
CA GLY A 176 7.99 7.32 8.83
C GLY A 176 6.52 7.79 8.80
N SER A 177 5.88 7.89 7.63
CA SER A 177 4.50 8.34 7.50
C SER A 177 3.54 7.16 7.43
N LEU A 178 2.70 7.00 8.45
CA LEU A 178 1.66 5.97 8.54
C LEU A 178 0.36 6.37 7.83
N MET A 179 0.35 7.52 7.15
CA MET A 179 -0.82 8.00 6.43
C MET A 179 -0.89 7.38 5.03
N PRO A 180 -2.00 6.71 4.68
CA PRO A 180 -2.15 6.04 3.38
C PRO A 180 -1.94 6.99 2.18
N SER A 181 -2.32 8.26 2.29
CA SER A 181 -2.18 9.25 1.22
C SER A 181 -0.72 9.62 0.90
N TYR A 182 0.10 9.81 1.93
CA TYR A 182 1.53 10.12 1.73
C TYR A 182 2.31 8.90 1.27
N LEU A 183 1.96 7.71 1.79
CA LEU A 183 2.53 6.44 1.32
C LEU A 183 2.21 6.20 -0.16
N LEU A 184 0.97 6.48 -0.60
CA LEU A 184 0.57 6.40 -2.00
C LEU A 184 1.39 7.33 -2.90
N ILE A 185 1.59 8.58 -2.49
CA ILE A 185 2.40 9.54 -3.26
C ILE A 185 3.87 9.10 -3.31
N ALA A 186 4.43 8.70 -2.18
CA ALA A 186 5.81 8.20 -2.10
C ALA A 186 6.00 6.95 -2.97
N LEU A 187 5.00 6.05 -2.98
CA LEU A 187 4.97 4.87 -3.84
C LEU A 187 5.04 5.23 -5.31
N VAL A 188 4.14 6.10 -5.79
CA VAL A 188 4.11 6.51 -7.20
C VAL A 188 5.43 7.17 -7.62
N ILE A 189 5.97 8.06 -6.78
CA ILE A 189 7.27 8.70 -7.04
C ILE A 189 8.38 7.65 -7.11
N GLY A 190 8.41 6.72 -6.16
CA GLY A 190 9.39 5.65 -6.09
C GLY A 190 9.33 4.71 -7.29
N GLU A 191 8.13 4.37 -7.77
CA GLU A 191 7.93 3.55 -8.97
C GLU A 191 8.46 4.24 -10.23
N VAL A 192 8.40 5.58 -10.32
CA VAL A 192 9.03 6.32 -11.44
C VAL A 192 10.56 6.15 -11.43
N PHE A 193 11.19 6.11 -10.24
CA PHE A 193 12.64 5.84 -10.14
C PHE A 193 12.99 4.40 -10.51
N VAL A 194 12.20 3.42 -10.05
CA VAL A 194 12.33 2.01 -10.45
C VAL A 194 12.24 1.89 -11.96
N PHE A 195 11.22 2.50 -12.55
CA PHE A 195 11.02 2.53 -13.99
C PHE A 195 12.23 3.08 -14.75
N GLY A 196 12.77 4.22 -14.29
CA GLY A 196 13.99 4.80 -14.83
C GLY A 196 15.20 3.87 -14.76
N ALA A 197 15.40 3.21 -13.61
CA ALA A 197 16.49 2.26 -13.41
C ALA A 197 16.38 1.05 -14.35
N GLU A 198 15.18 0.50 -14.52
CA GLU A 198 14.94 -0.66 -15.38
C GLU A 198 15.10 -0.38 -16.87
N MET A 199 14.67 0.81 -17.32
CA MET A 199 14.90 1.28 -18.69
C MET A 199 16.39 1.37 -19.05
N ILE A 200 17.26 1.55 -18.06
CA ILE A 200 18.72 1.58 -18.27
C ILE A 200 19.32 0.18 -18.09
N ALA A 201 18.99 -0.51 -17.00
CA ALA A 201 19.61 -1.77 -16.64
C ALA A 201 19.25 -2.90 -17.62
N LEU A 202 17.98 -3.04 -17.99
CA LEU A 202 17.52 -4.15 -18.83
C LEU A 202 18.15 -4.14 -20.23
N PRO A 203 18.18 -3.02 -20.99
CA PRO A 203 18.83 -3.00 -22.31
C PRO A 203 20.36 -3.13 -22.29
N LEU A 204 21.00 -2.89 -21.14
CA LEU A 204 22.44 -3.08 -20.95
C LEU A 204 22.80 -4.53 -20.63
N LEU A 205 21.98 -5.19 -19.81
CA LEU A 205 22.27 -6.53 -19.28
C LEU A 205 21.68 -7.65 -20.15
N ILE A 206 20.54 -7.44 -20.80
CA ILE A 206 19.89 -8.44 -21.67
C ILE A 206 20.43 -8.31 -23.10
N LYS A 207 20.91 -9.42 -23.66
CA LYS A 207 21.49 -9.49 -25.03
C LYS A 207 20.64 -10.27 -26.03
N GLU A 208 19.55 -10.89 -25.60
CA GLU A 208 18.71 -11.77 -26.43
C GLU A 208 18.03 -11.05 -27.61
N HIS A 209 17.72 -9.76 -27.44
CA HIS A 209 17.00 -8.96 -28.44
C HIS A 209 17.66 -7.60 -28.67
N LYS A 210 17.24 -6.90 -29.74
CA LYS A 210 17.67 -5.52 -30.01
C LYS A 210 17.28 -4.62 -28.83
N LYS A 211 18.16 -3.67 -28.48
CA LYS A 211 17.95 -2.71 -27.38
C LYS A 211 16.60 -1.98 -27.46
N SER A 212 16.14 -1.63 -28.66
CA SER A 212 14.83 -1.00 -28.85
C SER A 212 13.66 -1.88 -28.42
N ARG A 213 13.73 -3.19 -28.64
CA ARG A 213 12.69 -4.13 -28.19
C ARG A 213 12.70 -4.31 -26.68
N ILE A 214 13.88 -4.33 -26.06
CA ILE A 214 14.04 -4.42 -24.61
C ILE A 214 13.53 -3.16 -23.93
N LEU A 215 13.79 -1.98 -24.52
CA LEU A 215 13.28 -0.71 -24.02
C LEU A 215 11.75 -0.66 -24.09
N VAL A 216 11.15 -1.05 -25.22
CA VAL A 216 9.69 -1.11 -25.36
C VAL A 216 9.09 -2.12 -24.36
N PHE A 217 9.77 -3.25 -24.13
CA PHE A 217 9.39 -4.18 -23.07
C PHE A 217 9.39 -3.49 -21.69
N ALA A 218 10.48 -2.84 -21.30
CA ALA A 218 10.59 -2.18 -20.00
C ALA A 218 9.47 -1.15 -19.79
N ILE A 219 9.17 -0.35 -20.82
CA ILE A 219 8.05 0.62 -20.83
C ILE A 219 6.71 -0.08 -20.61
N VAL A 220 6.40 -1.11 -21.39
CA VAL A 220 5.10 -1.78 -21.31
C VAL A 220 4.94 -2.54 -19.99
N ALA A 221 6.00 -3.20 -19.52
CA ALA A 221 5.99 -3.98 -18.28
C ALA A 221 5.79 -3.08 -17.06
N ASN A 222 6.61 -2.03 -16.92
CA ASN A 222 6.53 -1.11 -15.79
C ASN A 222 5.22 -0.30 -15.78
N LEU A 223 4.70 0.06 -16.95
CA LEU A 223 3.42 0.75 -16.99
C LEU A 223 2.27 -0.17 -16.61
N ALA A 224 2.30 -1.43 -17.08
CA ALA A 224 1.29 -2.41 -16.69
C ALA A 224 1.35 -2.68 -15.18
N SER A 225 2.56 -2.79 -14.60
CA SER A 225 2.73 -2.97 -13.15
C SER A 225 2.32 -1.73 -12.35
N LEU A 226 2.59 -0.51 -12.82
CA LEU A 226 2.12 0.73 -12.18
C LEU A 226 0.59 0.83 -12.15
N VAL A 227 -0.09 0.55 -13.27
CA VAL A 227 -1.57 0.64 -13.34
C VAL A 227 -2.21 -0.41 -12.44
N VAL A 228 -1.77 -1.66 -12.54
CA VAL A 228 -2.32 -2.76 -11.74
C VAL A 228 -1.92 -2.61 -10.27
N GLY A 229 -0.68 -2.22 -9.99
CA GLY A 229 -0.16 -1.95 -8.64
C GLY A 229 -0.93 -0.83 -7.95
N GLY A 230 -1.14 0.29 -8.65
CA GLY A 230 -1.98 1.39 -8.16
C GLY A 230 -3.41 0.97 -7.84
N TYR A 231 -4.03 0.16 -8.70
CA TYR A 231 -5.36 -0.41 -8.42
C TYR A 231 -5.34 -1.33 -7.19
N ILE A 232 -4.34 -2.21 -7.09
CA ILE A 232 -4.25 -3.17 -5.98
C ILE A 232 -4.03 -2.48 -4.64
N ILE A 233 -3.28 -1.38 -4.59
CA ILE A 233 -3.12 -0.59 -3.36
C ILE A 233 -4.45 0.04 -2.91
N SER A 234 -5.41 0.26 -3.82
CA SER A 234 -6.75 0.72 -3.43
C SER A 234 -7.60 -0.36 -2.74
N VAL A 235 -7.25 -1.63 -2.93
CA VAL A 235 -8.00 -2.79 -2.42
C VAL A 235 -7.28 -3.48 -1.25
N LEU A 236 -5.94 -3.44 -1.22
CA LEU A 236 -5.13 -3.99 -0.15
C LEU A 236 -4.97 -2.99 1.01
N PRO A 237 -4.75 -3.49 2.24
CA PRO A 237 -4.37 -2.62 3.34
C PRO A 237 -3.01 -1.99 3.03
N VAL A 238 -2.88 -0.70 3.33
CA VAL A 238 -1.65 0.10 3.12
C VAL A 238 -1.12 0.52 4.47
#